data_AF-A0A196N4V1-F1
#
_entry.id   AF-A0A196N4V1-F1
#
_cell.length_a   1.000
_cell.length_b   1.000
_cell.length_c   1.000
_cell.angle_alpha   90.00
_cell.angle_beta   90.00
_cell.angle_gamma   90.00
#
_symmetry.space_group_name_H-M   'P 1'
#
loop_
_entity.id
_entity.type
_entity.pdbx_description
1 polymer ?
#
loop_
_entity_poly.entity_id
_entity_poly.type
_entity_poly.pdbx_seq_one_letter_code
_entity_poly.pdbx_strand_id
1 'polypeptide(L)'
;MDGSETLGLGIRRSVEMAAVFMIGDGLLGMLQPRRHVALWRSEVAAVDGLVRPFADRPGRRRAYGALQIAAGIALAAALKRRNAP
;
A
#
# COMPACT_ATOMS: atom_id res chain seq x y z
N MET A 1 22.94 -1.98 24.18
CA MET A 1 22.01 -2.30 23.09
C MET A 1 22.83 -2.40 21.83
N ASP A 2 22.79 -3.55 21.16
CA ASP A 2 23.56 -3.78 19.95
C ASP A 2 22.98 -2.94 18.78
N GLY A 3 23.86 -2.42 17.92
CA GLY A 3 23.45 -1.65 16.73
C GLY A 3 22.60 -2.48 15.78
N SER A 4 22.85 -3.79 15.72
CA SER A 4 22.10 -4.75 14.90
C SER A 4 20.66 -4.95 15.41
N GLU A 5 20.44 -4.96 16.73
CA GLU A 5 19.09 -5.03 17.32
C GLU A 5 18.27 -3.77 17.00
N THR A 6 18.92 -2.61 17.04
CA THR A 6 18.26 -1.32 16.76
C THR A 6 17.83 -1.23 15.29
N LEU A 7 18.70 -1.66 14.36
CA LEU A 7 18.37 -1.79 12.94
C LEU A 7 17.22 -2.79 12.70
N GLY A 8 17.26 -3.94 13.36
CA GLY A 8 16.21 -4.96 13.27
C GLY A 8 14.83 -4.45 13.73
N LEU A 9 14.79 -3.72 14.84
CA LEU A 9 13.57 -3.07 15.33
C LEU A 9 13.05 -1.99 14.37
N GLY A 10 13.95 -1.17 13.82
CA GLY A 10 13.60 -0.16 12.82
C GLY A 10 12.96 -0.76 11.58
N ILE A 11 13.54 -1.83 11.03
CA ILE A 11 13.00 -2.53 9.87
C ILE A 11 11.60 -3.10 10.17
N ARG A 12 11.41 -3.76 11.32
CA ARG A 12 10.10 -4.31 11.70
C ARG A 12 9.01 -3.25 11.77
N ARG A 13 9.31 -2.10 12.40
CA ARG A 13 8.37 -0.96 12.49
C ARG A 13 8.06 -0.37 11.12
N SER A 14 9.07 -0.20 10.27
CA SER A 14 8.87 0.30 8.90
C SER A 14 8.02 -0.65 8.05
N VAL A 15 8.20 -1.97 8.21
CA VAL A 15 7.36 -2.98 7.54
C VAL A 15 5.92 -2.92 8.02
N GLU A 16 5.69 -2.73 9.32
CA GLU A 16 4.34 -2.58 9.87
C GLU A 16 3.67 -1.29 9.39
N MET A 17 4.42 -0.18 9.36
CA MET A 17 3.94 1.08 8.80
C MET A 17 3.58 0.95 7.31
N ALA A 18 4.42 0.27 6.52
CA ALA A 18 4.13 0.00 5.12
C ALA A 18 2.86 -0.85 4.96
N ALA A 19 2.65 -1.87 5.80
CA ALA A 19 1.45 -2.70 5.78
C ALA A 19 0.18 -1.87 6.04
N VAL A 20 0.18 -1.01 7.07
CA VAL A 20 -0.95 -0.12 7.37
C VAL A 20 -1.22 0.84 6.21
N PHE A 21 -0.17 1.41 5.63
CA PHE A 21 -0.30 2.33 4.50
C PHE A 21 -0.89 1.65 3.25
N MET A 22 -0.46 0.42 2.95
CA MET A 22 -1.01 -0.38 1.85
C MET A 22 -2.49 -0.70 2.05
N ILE A 23 -2.90 -1.04 3.28
CA ILE A 23 -4.31 -1.29 3.61
C ILE A 23 -5.13 -0.01 3.43
N GLY A 24 -4.64 1.13 3.95
CA GLY A 24 -5.31 2.42 3.81
C GLY A 24 -5.46 2.87 2.36
N ASP A 25 -4.38 2.79 1.56
CA ASP A 25 -4.41 3.16 0.13
C ASP A 25 -5.33 2.23 -0.68
N GLY A 26 -5.32 0.93 -0.36
CA GLY A 26 -6.21 -0.03 -1.00
C GLY A 26 -7.68 0.27 -0.69
N LEU A 27 -8.00 0.63 0.57
CA LEU A 27 -9.35 1.01 0.99
C LEU A 27 -9.81 2.28 0.28
N LEU A 28 -8.95 3.31 0.20
CA LEU A 28 -9.23 4.55 -0.54
C LEU A 28 -9.43 4.28 -2.03
N GLY A 29 -8.62 3.41 -2.63
CA GLY A 29 -8.77 2.96 -4.01
C GLY A 29 -10.07 2.19 -4.27
N MET A 30 -10.62 1.51 -3.26
CA MET A 30 -11.90 0.79 -3.36
C MET A 30 -13.12 1.70 -3.19
N LEU A 31 -13.10 2.54 -2.15
CA LEU A 31 -14.22 3.40 -1.75
C LEU A 31 -14.32 4.67 -2.59
N GLN A 32 -13.18 5.24 -2.96
CA GLN A 32 -13.11 6.51 -3.69
C GLN A 32 -12.24 6.42 -4.96
N PRO A 33 -12.45 5.41 -5.84
CA PRO A 33 -11.56 5.14 -6.98
C PRO A 33 -11.38 6.36 -7.90
N ARG A 34 -12.45 7.13 -8.13
CA ARG A 34 -12.41 8.31 -9.02
C ARG A 34 -11.70 9.50 -8.39
N ARG A 35 -12.00 9.83 -7.13
CA ARG A 35 -11.38 10.95 -6.40
C ARG A 35 -9.92 10.67 -6.09
N HIS A 36 -9.60 9.43 -5.73
CA HIS A 36 -8.23 9.00 -5.49
C HIS A 36 -7.41 9.09 -6.77
N VAL A 37 -7.89 8.51 -7.88
CA VAL A 37 -7.23 8.64 -9.20
C VAL A 37 -7.09 10.11 -9.64
N ALA A 38 -8.11 10.94 -9.41
CA ALA A 38 -8.08 12.35 -9.80
C ALA A 38 -7.03 13.16 -9.02
N LEU A 39 -6.76 12.84 -7.75
CA LEU A 39 -5.70 13.49 -6.96
C LEU A 39 -4.30 13.13 -7.44
N TRP A 40 -4.14 11.96 -8.05
CA TRP A 40 -2.87 11.52 -8.64
C TRP A 40 -2.72 11.96 -10.10
N ARG A 41 -3.73 12.57 -10.73
CA ARG A 41 -3.54 13.24 -12.01
C ARG A 41 -2.71 14.49 -11.79
N SER A 42 -1.47 14.47 -12.25
CA SER A 42 -0.57 15.62 -12.26
C SER A 42 0.03 15.77 -13.65
N GLU A 43 0.58 16.95 -13.97
CA GLU A 43 1.26 17.19 -15.26
C GLU A 43 2.58 16.39 -15.43
N VAL A 44 2.91 15.54 -14.46
CA VAL A 44 4.07 14.65 -14.54
C VAL A 44 3.69 13.40 -15.34
N ALA A 45 4.19 13.31 -16.57
CA ALA A 45 3.86 12.26 -17.53
C ALA A 45 4.03 10.82 -16.99
N ALA A 46 4.96 10.59 -16.07
CA ALA A 46 5.15 9.29 -15.43
C ALA A 46 3.96 8.89 -14.53
N VAL A 47 3.41 9.85 -13.79
CA VAL A 47 2.25 9.64 -12.93
C VAL A 47 1.00 9.49 -13.79
N ASP A 48 0.85 10.32 -14.82
CA ASP A 48 -0.27 10.26 -15.75
C ASP A 48 -0.29 8.94 -16.55
N GLY A 49 0.89 8.42 -16.92
CA GLY A 49 1.05 7.09 -17.52
C GLY A 49 0.66 5.93 -16.61
N LEU A 50 0.92 6.03 -15.30
CA LEU A 50 0.50 5.03 -14.32
C LEU A 50 -1.01 5.04 -14.05
N VAL A 51 -1.62 6.22 -14.15
CA VAL A 51 -3.02 6.47 -13.81
C VAL A 51 -3.96 6.25 -14.99
N ARG A 52 -3.50 6.49 -16.23
CA ARG A 52 -4.25 6.28 -17.49
C ARG A 52 -5.00 4.94 -17.60
N PRO A 53 -4.42 3.79 -17.20
CA PRO A 53 -5.10 2.49 -17.27
C PRO A 53 -6.31 2.37 -16.33
N PHE A 54 -6.38 3.20 -15.29
CA PHE A 54 -7.39 3.18 -14.23
C PHE A 54 -8.42 4.31 -14.35
N ALA A 55 -8.08 5.39 -15.05
CA ALA A 55 -8.93 6.58 -15.22
C ALA A 55 -10.33 6.29 -15.76
N ASP A 56 -10.46 5.37 -16.73
CA ASP A 56 -11.75 5.04 -17.35
C ASP A 56 -12.36 3.72 -16.85
N ARG A 57 -11.70 3.04 -15.90
CA ARG A 57 -12.14 1.74 -15.38
C ARG A 57 -12.08 1.70 -13.85
N PRO A 58 -13.06 2.30 -13.16
CA PRO A 58 -13.10 2.32 -11.69
C PRO A 58 -13.09 0.91 -11.07
N GLY A 59 -13.62 -0.10 -11.78
CA GLY A 59 -13.53 -1.50 -11.35
C GLY A 59 -12.09 -2.04 -11.25
N ARG A 60 -11.18 -1.62 -12.14
CA ARG A 60 -9.77 -2.03 -12.10
C ARG A 60 -9.04 -1.43 -10.89
N ARG A 61 -9.33 -0.17 -10.52
CA ARG A 61 -8.74 0.44 -9.32
C ARG A 61 -9.26 -0.19 -8.04
N ARG A 62 -10.54 -0.59 -8.00
CA ARG A 62 -11.11 -1.36 -6.88
C ARG A 62 -10.43 -2.72 -6.74
N ALA A 63 -10.25 -3.46 -7.84
CA ALA A 63 -9.53 -4.74 -7.84
C ALA A 63 -8.07 -4.58 -7.39
N TYR A 64 -7.38 -3.53 -7.87
CA TYR A 64 -6.03 -3.21 -7.42
C TYR A 64 -6.01 -2.85 -5.92
N GLY A 65 -6.99 -2.10 -5.43
CA GLY A 65 -7.13 -1.79 -4.01
C GLY A 65 -7.35 -3.05 -3.16
N ALA A 66 -8.16 -4.00 -3.63
CA ALA A 66 -8.35 -5.29 -2.96
C ALA A 66 -7.06 -6.12 -2.92
N LEU A 67 -6.28 -6.15 -4.01
CA LEU A 67 -4.97 -6.79 -4.04
C LEU A 67 -3.99 -6.12 -3.06
N GLN A 68 -4.02 -4.79 -2.98
CA GLN A 68 -3.15 -4.02 -2.10
C GLN A 68 -3.48 -4.24 -0.61
N ILE A 69 -4.77 -4.32 -0.26
CA ILE A 69 -5.22 -4.74 1.07
C ILE A 69 -4.74 -6.16 1.38
N ALA A 70 -4.93 -7.11 0.46
CA ALA A 70 -4.48 -8.49 0.65
C ALA A 70 -2.97 -8.58 0.86
N ALA A 71 -2.18 -7.82 0.10
CA ALA A 71 -0.73 -7.73 0.26
C ALA A 71 -0.33 -7.10 1.61
N GLY A 72 -1.00 -6.02 2.02
CA GLY A 72 -0.77 -5.39 3.33
C GLY A 72 -1.09 -6.33 4.50
N ILE A 73 -2.19 -7.07 4.42
CA ILE A 73 -2.55 -8.10 5.42
C ILE A 73 -1.52 -9.23 5.43
N ALA A 74 -1.11 -9.73 4.26
CA ALA A 74 -0.09 -10.77 4.16
C ALA A 74 1.25 -10.32 4.77
N LEU A 75 1.65 -9.07 4.54
CA LEU A 75 2.86 -8.48 5.10
C LEU A 75 2.79 -8.37 6.63
N ALA A 76 1.67 -7.87 7.16
CA ALA A 76 1.43 -7.81 8.61
C ALA A 76 1.40 -9.20 9.26
N ALA A 77 0.76 -10.18 8.60
CA ALA A 77 0.72 -11.56 9.07
C ALA A 77 2.10 -12.23 9.05
N ALA A 78 2.91 -11.96 8.03
CA ALA A 78 4.29 -12.45 7.95
C ALA A 78 5.17 -11.84 9.05
N LEU A 79 4.98 -10.55 9.37
CA LEU A 79 5.67 -9.89 10.47
C LEU A 79 5.26 -10.50 11.83
N LYS A 80 3.96 -10.74 12.04
CA LYS A 80 3.44 -11.41 13.24
C LYS A 80 4.06 -12.79 13.45
N ARG A 81 4.19 -13.61 12.39
CA ARG A 81 4.82 -14.93 12.47
C ARG A 81 6.30 -14.87 12.86
N ARG A 82 7.05 -13.84 12.42
CA ARG A 82 8.47 -13.64 12.79
C ARG A 82 8.67 -13.12 14.21
N ASN A 83 7.59 -12.68 14.86
CA ASN A 83 7.59 -12.12 16.22
C ASN A 83 6.86 -13.03 17.23
N ALA A 84 6.42 -14.23 16.81
CA ALA A 84 5.85 -15.22 17.72
C ALA A 84 6.97 -15.82 18.60
N PRO A 85 6.71 -16.05 19.91
CA PRO A 85 7.70 -16.54 20.86
C PRO A 85 8.17 -17.97 20.55
#